data_AF-F7D8E1-F1
#
_entry.id   AF-F7D8E1-F1
#
_cell.length_a   1.000
_cell.length_b   1.000
_cell.length_c   1.000
_cell.angle_alpha   90.00
_cell.angle_beta   90.00
_cell.angle_gamma   90.00
#
_symmetry.space_group_name_H-M   'P 1'
#
loop_
_entity.id
_entity.type
_entity.pdbx_description
1 polymer ?
#
loop_
_entity_poly.entity_id
_entity_poly.type
_entity_poly.pdbx_seq_one_letter_code
_entity_poly.pdbx_strand_id
1 'polypeptide(L)'
;MPGRGGARPGAPQGGAAAGRAARDHLDVAGAEAAAGADPEPGRGEGGRGGGGAGPADGDTEAPGEELCPRAPTVQTQVNQDNSQVQQNPHYQRLRARGREIRKELALLYPREAQLEERFYLRALRLPNRTHPDVPVGDESQARVLHVVGDKPAFSFQPRGHLEIAEKLDIIRQKRLSHVSGHRSYYLRGAGALLQHGLVNFTLNKLVRRGFTPMTVPDLLRGAVFEGCGMTPNASPSQIYNIDPSRFEDLSLAGTAEVGLAGYFMDHSVAFRDLPIRMVCSSTCYRAETDTGKEPWGLYRVHHFTKVEMFGVTGPGLEQSSQLLEEFLSLQMEILTELGLHFRVLDMPTQELGLPAYRKFDIEAWMPGRGRFGEVTSASNCTDFQSRRLHIMFQTEEAGELRFAHTVNATACAVPRVLIALLESNQQEDGSVLVPPALQPYLGTDRITAPTHVPLRYIGPNQPQKPRLPA
;
A
#
# COMPACT_ATOMS: atom_id res chain seq x y z
N MET A 1 49.91 -18.42 16.00
CA MET A 1 49.51 -18.99 17.30
C MET A 1 49.65 -17.91 18.35
N PRO A 2 48.67 -17.64 19.21
CA PRO A 2 47.21 -17.57 19.03
C PRO A 2 46.71 -16.12 19.37
N GLY A 3 45.49 -15.67 19.09
CA GLY A 3 44.21 -16.30 19.38
C GLY A 3 43.09 -15.79 18.48
N ARG A 4 42.33 -16.75 17.98
CA ARG A 4 41.12 -16.59 17.20
C ARG A 4 39.95 -16.38 18.16
N GLY A 5 39.22 -15.27 18.03
CA GLY A 5 37.87 -15.10 18.58
C GLY A 5 36.89 -14.99 17.42
N GLY A 6 36.14 -16.07 17.15
CA GLY A 6 35.14 -16.10 16.09
C GLY A 6 33.90 -15.31 16.48
N ALA A 7 33.62 -14.23 15.75
CA ALA A 7 32.32 -13.56 15.78
C ALA A 7 31.33 -14.35 14.91
N ARG A 8 30.28 -14.90 15.53
CA ARG A 8 29.11 -15.41 14.80
C ARG A 8 28.33 -14.22 14.24
N PRO A 9 27.87 -14.26 12.97
CA PRO A 9 26.94 -13.23 12.49
C PRO A 9 25.58 -13.45 13.17
N GLY A 10 25.12 -12.42 13.88
CA GLY A 10 23.79 -12.39 14.47
C GLY A 10 22.72 -12.47 13.38
N ALA A 11 21.72 -13.32 13.59
CA ALA A 11 20.51 -13.36 12.78
C ALA A 11 19.80 -11.99 12.85
N PRO A 12 19.23 -11.47 11.75
CA PRO A 12 18.55 -10.19 11.76
C PRO A 12 17.26 -10.30 12.59
N GLN A 13 17.22 -9.61 13.73
CA GLN A 13 16.03 -9.50 14.60
C GLN A 13 14.96 -8.53 14.07
N GLY A 14 14.98 -8.19 12.78
CA GLY A 14 14.07 -7.20 12.18
C GLY A 14 12.65 -7.72 11.87
N GLY A 15 12.39 -9.02 11.98
CA GLY A 15 11.07 -9.61 11.65
C GLY A 15 10.06 -9.62 12.80
N ALA A 16 10.50 -9.42 14.05
CA ALA A 16 9.65 -9.62 15.23
C ALA A 16 8.74 -8.42 15.56
N ALA A 17 9.11 -7.21 15.12
CA ALA A 17 8.35 -5.99 15.40
C ALA A 17 7.16 -5.80 14.45
N ALA A 18 7.33 -6.10 13.15
CA ALA A 18 6.24 -6.03 12.17
C ALA A 18 5.13 -7.07 12.44
N GLY A 19 5.50 -8.22 13.00
CA GLY A 19 4.54 -9.19 13.50
C GLY A 19 3.78 -8.67 14.72
N ARG A 20 4.42 -7.94 15.66
CA ARG A 20 3.78 -7.48 16.91
C ARG A 20 2.60 -6.53 16.71
N ALA A 21 2.69 -5.60 15.76
CA ALA A 21 1.56 -4.71 15.46
C ALA A 21 0.36 -5.45 14.87
N ALA A 22 0.58 -6.53 14.11
CA ALA A 22 -0.48 -7.43 13.63
C ALA A 22 -0.93 -8.46 14.68
N ARG A 23 -0.12 -8.72 15.71
CA ARG A 23 -0.35 -9.75 16.76
C ARG A 23 -1.26 -9.29 17.89
N ASP A 24 -1.27 -8.00 18.23
CA ASP A 24 -2.00 -7.54 19.43
C ASP A 24 -3.53 -7.42 19.23
N HIS A 25 -4.06 -7.61 18.00
CA HIS A 25 -5.45 -7.24 17.69
C HIS A 25 -6.25 -8.25 16.84
N LEU A 26 -5.70 -9.41 16.49
CA LEU A 26 -6.47 -10.49 15.84
C LEU A 26 -7.12 -11.36 16.91
N ASP A 27 -8.29 -10.92 17.38
CA ASP A 27 -9.14 -11.72 18.26
C ASP A 27 -9.51 -13.04 17.57
N VAL A 28 -9.23 -14.16 18.24
CA VAL A 28 -9.38 -15.53 17.74
C VAL A 28 -10.87 -15.90 17.80
N ALA A 29 -11.67 -15.34 16.90
CA ALA A 29 -13.06 -15.74 16.69
C ALA A 29 -13.48 -15.78 15.20
N GLY A 30 -12.68 -15.23 14.28
CA GLY A 30 -13.06 -15.10 12.87
C GLY A 30 -12.66 -16.26 11.94
N ALA A 31 -11.80 -17.20 12.39
CA ALA A 31 -11.22 -18.21 11.51
C ALA A 31 -12.01 -19.54 11.42
N GLU A 32 -12.95 -19.80 12.34
CA GLU A 32 -13.77 -21.03 12.33
C GLU A 32 -15.14 -20.85 11.64
N ALA A 33 -15.62 -19.62 11.42
CA ALA A 33 -16.97 -19.37 10.91
C ALA A 33 -17.18 -19.66 9.39
N ALA A 34 -16.16 -20.09 8.65
CA ALA A 34 -16.30 -20.53 7.26
C ALA A 34 -16.49 -22.06 7.12
N ALA A 35 -16.52 -22.81 8.24
CA ALA A 35 -16.72 -24.25 8.21
C ALA A 35 -17.48 -24.73 9.47
N GLY A 36 -18.80 -24.62 9.48
CA GLY A 36 -19.64 -25.31 10.49
C GLY A 36 -20.90 -24.54 10.86
N ALA A 37 -22.04 -25.24 10.84
CA ALA A 37 -23.38 -24.73 11.08
C ALA A 37 -23.74 -24.60 12.58
N ASP A 38 -24.79 -23.81 12.85
CA ASP A 38 -25.57 -23.59 14.09
C ASP A 38 -25.73 -24.83 15.00
N PRO A 39 -25.83 -24.69 16.35
CA PRO A 39 -27.03 -24.09 16.97
C PRO A 39 -26.89 -23.32 18.32
N GLU A 40 -27.98 -22.62 18.67
CA GLU A 40 -28.40 -21.85 19.86
C GLU A 40 -27.72 -22.04 21.24
N PRO A 41 -27.75 -21.01 22.13
CA PRO A 41 -27.59 -21.19 23.57
C PRO A 41 -28.88 -20.92 24.38
N GLY A 42 -29.16 -21.84 25.30
CA GLY A 42 -30.17 -21.72 26.35
C GLY A 42 -29.66 -21.04 27.63
N ARG A 43 -30.45 -20.08 28.09
CA ARG A 43 -30.68 -19.48 29.43
C ARG A 43 -29.83 -19.91 30.65
N GLY A 44 -29.55 -18.93 31.52
CA GLY A 44 -29.37 -19.14 32.97
C GLY A 44 -28.88 -17.91 33.75
N GLU A 45 -29.75 -17.33 34.58
CA GLU A 45 -29.57 -16.13 35.42
C GLU A 45 -28.59 -16.28 36.60
N GLY A 46 -28.16 -15.16 37.19
CA GLY A 46 -27.60 -15.14 38.56
C GLY A 46 -26.83 -13.86 38.91
N GLY A 47 -27.51 -12.89 39.54
CA GLY A 47 -26.98 -11.56 39.82
C GLY A 47 -26.26 -11.34 41.16
N ARG A 48 -26.12 -10.03 41.46
CA ARG A 48 -25.58 -9.33 42.65
C ARG A 48 -24.04 -9.24 42.66
N GLY A 49 -23.39 -8.10 42.83
CA GLY A 49 -23.77 -6.79 43.37
C GLY A 49 -22.67 -6.38 44.34
N GLY A 50 -22.03 -5.22 44.15
CA GLY A 50 -20.97 -4.75 45.06
C GLY A 50 -20.18 -3.55 44.55
N GLY A 51 -20.82 -2.39 44.49
CA GLY A 51 -20.13 -1.09 44.40
C GLY A 51 -20.08 -0.45 45.77
N GLY A 52 -18.88 -0.33 46.35
CA GLY A 52 -18.62 0.42 47.58
C GLY A 52 -17.85 1.69 47.24
N ALA A 53 -18.44 2.84 47.52
CA ALA A 53 -17.76 4.13 47.61
C ALA A 53 -17.50 4.43 49.09
N GLY A 54 -16.37 5.08 49.39
CA GLY A 54 -16.14 5.85 50.61
C GLY A 54 -15.49 7.18 50.24
N PRO A 55 -14.97 7.98 51.19
CA PRO A 55 -15.30 8.12 52.61
C PRO A 55 -15.60 9.61 52.97
N ALA A 56 -15.95 9.92 54.23
CA ALA A 56 -15.74 11.26 54.79
C ALA A 56 -15.76 11.24 56.33
N ASP A 57 -14.58 11.49 56.89
CA ASP A 57 -14.16 12.32 58.02
C ASP A 57 -15.04 12.51 59.28
N GLY A 58 -14.36 12.37 60.42
CA GLY A 58 -14.78 12.84 61.73
C GLY A 58 -13.70 12.54 62.77
N ASP A 59 -12.89 13.54 63.08
CA ASP A 59 -11.83 13.56 64.10
C ASP A 59 -12.28 13.06 65.49
N THR A 60 -11.40 12.36 66.21
CA THR A 60 -11.17 12.60 67.65
C THR A 60 -9.89 11.94 68.16
N GLU A 61 -9.30 12.62 69.14
CA GLU A 61 -7.99 12.44 69.75
C GLU A 61 -7.68 11.03 70.29
N ALA A 62 -6.41 10.65 70.22
CA ALA A 62 -5.86 9.48 70.90
C ALA A 62 -5.78 9.70 72.42
N PRO A 63 -5.92 8.61 73.18
CA PRO A 63 -4.76 8.17 73.95
C PRO A 63 -4.41 6.73 73.57
N GLY A 64 -3.10 6.48 73.40
CA GLY A 64 -2.57 5.13 73.33
C GLY A 64 -2.88 4.37 74.63
N GLU A 65 -2.81 3.04 74.51
CA GLU A 65 -3.04 2.04 75.57
C GLU A 65 -4.48 1.56 75.76
N GLU A 66 -5.11 1.08 74.68
CA GLU A 66 -5.95 -0.13 74.73
C GLU A 66 -6.15 -0.68 73.31
N LEU A 67 -5.05 -1.01 72.62
CA LEU A 67 -5.13 -1.87 71.45
C LEU A 67 -5.55 -3.27 71.94
N CYS A 68 -6.86 -3.46 71.90
CA CYS A 68 -7.62 -4.69 72.07
C CYS A 68 -6.73 -5.97 72.08
N PRO A 69 -6.74 -6.81 73.13
CA PRO A 69 -5.96 -8.07 73.20
C PRO A 69 -6.36 -9.11 72.12
N ARG A 70 -7.26 -8.74 71.20
CA ARG A 70 -7.74 -9.53 70.08
C ARG A 70 -6.80 -9.50 68.87
N ALA A 71 -5.97 -8.47 68.66
CA ALA A 71 -5.11 -8.41 67.46
C ALA A 71 -4.05 -9.53 67.38
N PRO A 72 -3.18 -9.75 68.40
CA PRO A 72 -2.23 -10.86 68.40
C PRO A 72 -2.92 -12.23 68.49
N THR A 73 -4.09 -12.31 69.14
CA THR A 73 -4.88 -13.53 69.27
C THR A 73 -5.52 -13.94 67.92
N VAL A 74 -6.06 -12.98 67.18
CA VAL A 74 -6.59 -13.19 65.81
C VAL A 74 -5.45 -13.55 64.85
N GLN A 75 -4.29 -12.91 64.94
CA GLN A 75 -3.12 -13.27 64.12
C GLN A 75 -2.66 -14.72 64.38
N THR A 76 -2.68 -15.14 65.64
CA THR A 76 -2.30 -16.51 66.04
C THR A 76 -3.34 -17.54 65.59
N GLN A 77 -4.64 -17.21 65.68
CA GLN A 77 -5.74 -18.02 65.18
C GLN A 77 -5.66 -18.18 63.65
N VAL A 78 -5.44 -17.07 62.92
CA VAL A 78 -5.24 -17.06 61.46
C VAL A 78 -4.02 -17.90 61.05
N ASN A 79 -2.94 -17.86 61.84
CA ASN A 79 -1.77 -18.69 61.59
C ASN A 79 -2.03 -20.18 61.85
N GLN A 80 -2.77 -20.53 62.91
CA GLN A 80 -3.19 -21.91 63.19
C GLN A 80 -4.16 -22.44 62.14
N ASP A 81 -5.16 -21.65 61.73
CA ASP A 81 -6.13 -22.00 60.70
C ASP A 81 -5.45 -22.18 59.34
N ASN A 82 -4.49 -21.30 58.98
CA ASN A 82 -3.64 -21.48 57.80
C ASN A 82 -2.81 -22.77 57.86
N SER A 83 -2.32 -23.14 59.04
CA SER A 83 -1.57 -24.39 59.26
C SER A 83 -2.47 -25.61 59.04
N GLN A 84 -3.71 -25.58 59.54
CA GLN A 84 -4.70 -26.65 59.37
C GLN A 84 -5.17 -26.76 57.91
N VAL A 85 -5.41 -25.63 57.22
CA VAL A 85 -5.74 -25.61 55.78
C VAL A 85 -4.59 -26.21 54.95
N GLN A 86 -3.34 -25.93 55.29
CA GLN A 86 -2.18 -26.53 54.61
C GLN A 86 -2.04 -28.04 54.85
N GLN A 87 -2.53 -28.57 55.97
CA GLN A 87 -2.55 -30.01 56.27
C GLN A 87 -3.77 -30.75 55.71
N ASN A 88 -4.79 -30.02 55.23
CA ASN A 88 -5.98 -30.61 54.64
C ASN A 88 -5.62 -31.36 53.32
N PRO A 89 -5.85 -32.69 53.23
CA PRO A 89 -5.52 -33.48 52.04
C PRO A 89 -6.25 -33.03 50.77
N HIS A 90 -7.41 -32.40 50.88
CA HIS A 90 -8.12 -31.81 49.75
C HIS A 90 -7.44 -30.53 49.26
N TYR A 91 -7.02 -29.64 50.18
CA TYR A 91 -6.26 -28.43 49.85
C TYR A 91 -4.91 -28.75 49.18
N GLN A 92 -4.18 -29.73 49.70
CA GLN A 92 -2.90 -30.15 49.10
C GLN A 92 -3.07 -30.72 47.69
N ARG A 93 -4.12 -31.52 47.45
CA ARG A 93 -4.46 -32.05 46.12
C ARG A 93 -4.80 -30.93 45.14
N LEU A 94 -5.66 -29.99 45.53
CA LEU A 94 -6.01 -28.83 44.70
C LEU A 94 -4.79 -27.94 44.42
N ARG A 95 -3.95 -27.68 45.43
CA ARG A 95 -2.72 -26.89 45.27
C ARG A 95 -1.70 -27.57 44.36
N ALA A 96 -1.56 -28.90 44.45
CA ALA A 96 -0.73 -29.69 43.55
C ALA A 96 -1.28 -29.65 42.11
N ARG A 97 -2.59 -29.85 41.93
CA ARG A 97 -3.24 -29.74 40.61
C ARG A 97 -3.05 -28.35 40.01
N GLY A 98 -3.20 -27.27 40.78
CA GLY A 98 -2.93 -25.90 40.33
C GLY A 98 -1.46 -25.60 40.02
N ARG A 99 -0.49 -26.34 40.61
CA ARG A 99 0.91 -26.27 40.18
C ARG A 99 1.13 -27.00 38.86
N GLU A 100 0.52 -28.18 38.69
CA GLU A 100 0.65 -28.94 37.44
C GLU A 100 0.02 -28.19 36.26
N ILE A 101 -1.19 -27.62 36.43
CA ILE A 101 -1.83 -26.79 35.42
C ILE A 101 -0.92 -25.60 35.03
N ARG A 102 -0.30 -24.93 36.00
CA ARG A 102 0.64 -23.83 35.69
C ARG A 102 1.88 -24.30 34.94
N LYS A 103 2.38 -25.50 35.23
CA LYS A 103 3.51 -26.10 34.52
C LYS A 103 3.12 -26.47 33.09
N GLU A 104 1.92 -27.00 32.87
CA GLU A 104 1.36 -27.27 31.55
C GLU A 104 1.17 -25.98 30.76
N LEU A 105 0.54 -24.96 31.34
CA LEU A 105 0.34 -23.64 30.71
C LEU A 105 1.66 -22.97 30.33
N ALA A 106 2.69 -23.07 31.18
CA ALA A 106 4.03 -22.54 30.88
C ALA A 106 4.68 -23.20 29.64
N LEU A 107 4.26 -24.41 29.27
CA LEU A 107 4.68 -25.09 28.04
C LEU A 107 3.75 -24.81 26.85
N LEU A 108 2.45 -24.61 27.11
CA LEU A 108 1.45 -24.36 26.07
C LEU A 108 1.53 -22.95 25.49
N TYR A 109 1.73 -21.90 26.30
CA TYR A 109 1.78 -20.53 25.78
C TYR A 109 2.90 -20.30 24.75
N PRO A 110 4.16 -20.76 24.95
CA PRO A 110 5.18 -20.63 23.91
C PRO A 110 4.88 -21.46 22.67
N ARG A 111 4.20 -22.61 22.84
CA ARG A 111 3.83 -23.50 21.74
C ARG A 111 2.72 -22.89 20.88
N GLU A 112 1.72 -22.28 21.51
CA GLU A 112 0.65 -21.53 20.86
C GLU A 112 1.24 -20.40 20.02
N ALA A 113 2.07 -19.54 20.62
CA ALA A 113 2.74 -18.43 19.91
C ALA A 113 3.58 -18.92 18.72
N GLN A 114 4.29 -20.05 18.86
CA GLN A 114 5.05 -20.65 17.76
C GLN A 114 4.15 -21.18 16.64
N LEU A 115 3.04 -21.82 16.98
CA LEU A 115 2.10 -22.36 16.00
C LEU A 115 1.38 -21.24 15.24
N GLU A 116 0.96 -20.20 15.95
CA GLU A 116 0.35 -19.00 15.39
C GLU A 116 1.30 -18.29 14.42
N GLU A 117 2.55 -18.04 14.82
CA GLU A 117 3.54 -17.40 13.94
C GLU A 117 3.77 -18.22 12.66
N ARG A 118 3.90 -19.55 12.79
CA ARG A 118 4.07 -20.45 11.64
C ARG A 118 2.85 -20.46 10.73
N PHE A 119 1.66 -20.35 11.29
CA PHE A 119 0.42 -20.25 10.54
C PHE A 119 0.41 -18.96 9.71
N TYR A 120 0.57 -17.79 10.32
CA TYR A 120 0.48 -16.51 9.61
C TYR A 120 1.61 -16.29 8.60
N LEU A 121 2.85 -16.73 8.90
CA LEU A 121 3.96 -16.65 7.94
C LEU A 121 3.67 -17.39 6.62
N ARG A 122 2.77 -18.38 6.63
CA ARG A 122 2.34 -19.13 5.45
C ARG A 122 1.01 -18.63 4.90
N ALA A 123 0.00 -18.46 5.77
CA ALA A 123 -1.35 -18.07 5.38
C ALA A 123 -1.38 -16.71 4.68
N LEU A 124 -0.57 -15.74 5.14
CA LEU A 124 -0.47 -14.42 4.52
C LEU A 124 0.08 -14.49 3.08
N ARG A 125 0.78 -15.56 2.68
CA ARG A 125 1.29 -15.70 1.30
C ARG A 125 0.24 -16.20 0.30
N LEU A 126 -0.93 -16.58 0.77
CA LEU A 126 -2.02 -17.00 -0.12
C LEU A 126 -2.57 -15.77 -0.87
N PRO A 127 -2.82 -15.88 -2.18
CA PRO A 127 -3.42 -14.81 -2.94
C PRO A 127 -4.90 -14.65 -2.57
N ASN A 128 -5.50 -13.57 -3.05
CA ASN A 128 -6.94 -13.41 -3.06
C ASN A 128 -7.61 -14.51 -3.91
N ARG A 129 -8.94 -14.61 -3.79
CA ARG A 129 -9.78 -15.38 -4.71
C ARG A 129 -9.68 -14.77 -6.12
N THR A 130 -10.11 -15.54 -7.13
CA THR A 130 -10.09 -15.12 -8.53
C THR A 130 -11.50 -15.01 -9.07
N HIS A 131 -11.81 -13.92 -9.79
CA HIS A 131 -13.10 -13.75 -10.44
C HIS A 131 -13.33 -14.83 -11.52
N PRO A 132 -14.52 -15.45 -11.62
CA PRO A 132 -14.77 -16.56 -12.55
C PRO A 132 -14.43 -16.28 -14.03
N ASP A 133 -14.67 -15.05 -14.50
CA ASP A 133 -14.42 -14.65 -15.90
C ASP A 133 -12.96 -14.30 -16.25
N VAL A 134 -12.05 -14.31 -15.27
CA VAL A 134 -10.63 -13.99 -15.49
C VAL A 134 -10.03 -14.97 -16.51
N PRO A 135 -9.37 -14.48 -17.58
CA PRO A 135 -8.68 -15.35 -18.53
C PRO A 135 -7.60 -16.18 -17.84
N VAL A 136 -7.49 -17.46 -18.18
CA VAL A 136 -6.49 -18.35 -17.58
C VAL A 136 -5.19 -18.30 -18.37
N GLY A 137 -4.05 -18.02 -17.71
CA GLY A 137 -2.73 -18.14 -18.31
C GLY A 137 -1.77 -16.99 -18.00
N ASP A 138 -0.73 -16.84 -18.82
CA ASP A 138 0.25 -15.74 -18.76
C ASP A 138 -0.28 -14.47 -19.44
N GLU A 139 0.49 -13.37 -19.37
CA GLU A 139 0.20 -12.07 -19.99
C GLU A 139 -0.29 -12.17 -21.45
N SER A 140 0.17 -13.16 -22.23
CA SER A 140 -0.25 -13.33 -23.63
C SER A 140 -1.72 -13.76 -23.76
N GLN A 141 -2.35 -14.22 -22.68
CA GLN A 141 -3.77 -14.60 -22.61
C GLN A 141 -4.68 -13.44 -22.19
N ALA A 142 -4.13 -12.24 -21.99
CA ALA A 142 -4.93 -11.05 -21.72
C ALA A 142 -5.98 -10.85 -22.82
N ARG A 143 -7.25 -10.69 -22.42
CA ARG A 143 -8.37 -10.56 -23.36
C ARG A 143 -8.60 -9.08 -23.67
N VAL A 144 -8.57 -8.72 -24.94
CA VAL A 144 -8.91 -7.36 -25.39
C VAL A 144 -10.42 -7.15 -25.26
N LEU A 145 -10.83 -6.21 -24.42
CA LEU A 145 -12.23 -5.85 -24.22
C LEU A 145 -12.67 -4.72 -25.15
N HIS A 146 -11.84 -3.70 -25.28
CA HIS A 146 -12.11 -2.51 -26.09
C HIS A 146 -10.85 -2.01 -26.79
N VAL A 147 -11.03 -1.39 -27.95
CA VAL A 147 -10.01 -0.61 -28.65
C VAL A 147 -10.62 0.74 -28.97
N VAL A 148 -9.94 1.83 -28.61
CA VAL A 148 -10.44 3.20 -28.76
C VAL A 148 -9.48 4.02 -29.62
N GLY A 149 -10.01 4.71 -30.61
CA GLY A 149 -9.25 5.49 -31.59
C GLY A 149 -8.48 4.61 -32.58
N ASP A 150 -7.63 5.26 -33.38
CA ASP A 150 -6.81 4.63 -34.41
C ASP A 150 -5.34 5.03 -34.25
N LYS A 151 -4.43 4.20 -34.78
CA LYS A 151 -3.00 4.56 -34.84
C LYS A 151 -2.82 5.86 -35.63
N PRO A 152 -2.10 6.87 -35.11
CA PRO A 152 -1.83 8.09 -35.87
C PRO A 152 -1.07 7.78 -37.16
N ALA A 153 -1.47 8.42 -38.25
CA ALA A 153 -0.80 8.31 -39.55
C ALA A 153 0.26 9.41 -39.67
N PHE A 154 1.47 9.02 -40.07
CA PHE A 154 2.60 9.95 -40.28
C PHE A 154 3.09 9.88 -41.72
N SER A 155 3.44 11.03 -42.30
CA SER A 155 4.14 11.13 -43.60
C SER A 155 5.65 10.87 -43.49
N PHE A 156 6.14 10.61 -42.27
CA PHE A 156 7.53 10.38 -41.91
C PHE A 156 7.63 9.23 -40.90
N GLN A 157 8.83 8.69 -40.69
CA GLN A 157 9.04 7.66 -39.67
C GLN A 157 8.92 8.28 -38.25
N PRO A 158 7.95 7.86 -37.41
CA PRO A 158 7.80 8.39 -36.07
C PRO A 158 9.06 8.11 -35.23
N ARG A 159 9.53 9.14 -34.53
CA ARG A 159 10.69 9.10 -33.63
C ARG A 159 10.24 8.68 -32.22
N GLY A 160 11.18 8.13 -31.45
CA GLY A 160 10.95 7.82 -30.04
C GLY A 160 10.89 9.07 -29.16
N HIS A 161 10.13 9.01 -28.07
CA HIS A 161 9.89 10.15 -27.17
C HIS A 161 11.17 10.81 -26.66
N LEU A 162 12.22 10.03 -26.37
CA LEU A 162 13.47 10.58 -25.84
C LEU A 162 14.20 11.43 -26.89
N GLU A 163 14.21 11.01 -28.17
CA GLU A 163 14.82 11.80 -29.24
C GLU A 163 14.07 13.12 -29.46
N ILE A 164 12.73 13.06 -29.49
CA ILE A 164 11.86 14.23 -29.60
C ILE A 164 12.14 15.20 -28.45
N ALA A 165 12.12 14.67 -27.22
CA ALA A 165 12.22 15.48 -26.02
C ALA A 165 13.60 16.08 -25.79
N GLU A 166 14.67 15.41 -26.23
CA GLU A 166 16.03 15.96 -26.19
C GLU A 166 16.21 17.11 -27.19
N LYS A 167 15.60 17.01 -28.39
CA LYS A 167 15.60 18.10 -29.39
C LYS A 167 14.87 19.33 -28.88
N LEU A 168 13.79 19.13 -28.12
CA LEU A 168 13.01 20.20 -27.50
C LEU A 168 13.58 20.66 -26.13
N ASP A 169 14.63 20.01 -25.63
CA ASP A 169 15.20 20.18 -24.28
C ASP A 169 14.15 20.15 -23.15
N ILE A 170 13.17 19.24 -23.28
CA ILE A 170 12.08 19.05 -22.30
C ILE A 170 12.26 17.83 -21.41
N ILE A 171 13.07 16.84 -21.83
CA ILE A 171 13.50 15.70 -21.01
C ILE A 171 15.01 15.58 -21.06
N ARG A 172 15.64 15.40 -19.90
CA ARG A 172 17.08 15.12 -19.79
C ARG A 172 17.33 13.83 -19.04
N GLN A 173 18.06 12.90 -19.66
CA GLN A 173 18.63 11.70 -19.02
C GLN A 173 20.16 11.60 -19.16
N LYS A 174 20.75 12.34 -20.12
CA LYS A 174 22.19 12.31 -20.36
C LYS A 174 22.98 12.86 -19.19
N ARG A 175 24.07 12.15 -18.85
CA ARG A 175 25.08 12.52 -17.84
C ARG A 175 24.51 12.67 -16.42
N LEU A 176 23.61 11.77 -16.04
CA LEU A 176 23.00 11.73 -14.70
C LEU A 176 23.49 10.58 -13.81
N SER A 177 24.34 9.67 -14.32
CA SER A 177 24.79 8.48 -13.57
C SER A 177 25.39 8.81 -12.20
N HIS A 178 26.19 9.87 -12.10
CA HIS A 178 26.81 10.34 -10.84
C HIS A 178 26.06 11.51 -10.19
N VAL A 179 24.87 11.84 -10.68
CA VAL A 179 24.01 12.88 -10.10
C VAL A 179 22.82 12.23 -9.39
N SER A 180 22.03 11.46 -10.13
CA SER A 180 20.78 10.86 -9.68
C SER A 180 20.66 9.37 -10.07
N GLY A 181 21.71 8.79 -10.65
CA GLY A 181 21.74 7.38 -11.05
C GLY A 181 21.09 7.11 -12.41
N HIS A 182 21.12 5.84 -12.82
CA HIS A 182 20.46 5.35 -14.04
C HIS A 182 18.94 5.51 -13.96
N ARG A 183 18.25 5.57 -15.11
CA ARG A 183 16.78 5.68 -15.22
C ARG A 183 16.15 6.84 -14.43
N SER A 184 16.95 7.80 -14.01
CA SER A 184 16.49 9.11 -13.51
C SER A 184 16.34 10.07 -14.68
N TYR A 185 15.48 11.08 -14.51
CA TYR A 185 15.24 12.10 -15.52
C TYR A 185 14.93 13.46 -14.87
N TYR A 186 15.12 14.52 -15.65
CA TYR A 186 14.56 15.84 -15.38
C TYR A 186 13.54 16.18 -16.46
N LEU A 187 12.46 16.85 -16.05
CA LEU A 187 11.53 17.54 -16.96
C LEU A 187 11.81 19.04 -16.91
N ARG A 188 11.80 19.71 -18.06
CA ARG A 188 12.09 21.13 -18.20
C ARG A 188 11.07 21.81 -19.11
N GLY A 189 10.76 23.08 -18.84
CA GLY A 189 9.93 23.90 -19.72
C GLY A 189 8.60 23.22 -20.03
N ALA A 190 8.30 23.04 -21.32
CA ALA A 190 7.07 22.37 -21.75
C ALA A 190 6.93 20.93 -21.24
N GLY A 191 8.02 20.20 -20.97
CA GLY A 191 7.95 18.87 -20.36
C GLY A 191 7.47 18.91 -18.91
N ALA A 192 7.89 19.91 -18.15
CA ALA A 192 7.39 20.13 -16.79
C ALA A 192 5.93 20.63 -16.80
N LEU A 193 5.59 21.53 -17.73
CA LEU A 193 4.19 21.97 -17.93
C LEU A 193 3.27 20.82 -18.34
N LEU A 194 3.73 19.86 -19.16
CA LEU A 194 2.97 18.65 -19.47
C LEU A 194 2.72 17.81 -18.22
N GLN A 195 3.72 17.58 -17.36
CA GLN A 195 3.51 16.87 -16.10
C GLN A 195 2.48 17.59 -15.22
N HIS A 196 2.63 18.91 -15.02
CA HIS A 196 1.69 19.69 -14.22
C HIS A 196 0.29 19.70 -14.83
N GLY A 197 0.19 19.83 -16.15
CA GLY A 197 -1.06 19.81 -16.88
C GLY A 197 -1.78 18.48 -16.77
N LEU A 198 -1.08 17.36 -16.95
CA LEU A 198 -1.62 16.02 -16.78
C LEU A 198 -2.16 15.79 -15.36
N VAL A 199 -1.34 16.10 -14.35
CA VAL A 199 -1.73 15.91 -12.94
C VAL A 199 -2.94 16.76 -12.59
N ASN A 200 -2.93 18.05 -12.94
CA ASN A 200 -4.04 18.96 -12.63
C ASN A 200 -5.30 18.65 -13.43
N PHE A 201 -5.18 18.30 -14.71
CA PHE A 201 -6.30 17.84 -15.54
C PHE A 201 -7.00 16.65 -14.89
N THR A 202 -6.24 15.62 -14.52
CA THR A 202 -6.79 14.41 -13.90
C THR A 202 -7.39 14.69 -12.53
N LEU A 203 -6.69 15.43 -11.65
CA LEU A 203 -7.21 15.81 -10.33
C LEU A 203 -8.51 16.61 -10.44
N ASN A 204 -8.53 17.65 -11.28
CA ASN A 204 -9.71 18.50 -11.47
C ASN A 204 -10.91 17.70 -11.98
N LYS A 205 -10.69 16.77 -12.92
CA LYS A 205 -11.75 15.90 -13.43
C LYS A 205 -12.32 15.01 -12.33
N LEU A 206 -11.47 14.34 -11.55
CA LEU A 206 -11.92 13.42 -10.50
C LEU A 206 -12.59 14.13 -9.33
N VAL A 207 -12.06 15.29 -8.89
CA VAL A 207 -12.71 16.10 -7.84
C VAL A 207 -14.10 16.55 -8.28
N ARG A 208 -14.28 16.97 -9.53
CA ARG A 208 -15.61 17.31 -10.09
C ARG A 208 -16.55 16.10 -10.18
N ARG A 209 -16.00 14.88 -10.23
CA ARG A 209 -16.74 13.61 -10.18
C ARG A 209 -17.00 13.12 -8.75
N GLY A 210 -16.71 13.94 -7.74
CA GLY A 210 -17.02 13.65 -6.34
C GLY A 210 -15.94 12.89 -5.58
N PHE A 211 -14.73 12.76 -6.12
CA PHE A 211 -13.61 12.18 -5.38
C PHE A 211 -13.09 13.17 -4.33
N THR A 212 -12.89 12.68 -3.11
CA THR A 212 -12.22 13.43 -2.05
C THR A 212 -10.72 13.51 -2.32
N PRO A 213 -10.13 14.70 -2.50
CA PRO A 213 -8.70 14.84 -2.71
C PRO A 213 -7.94 14.56 -1.41
N MET A 214 -6.87 13.77 -1.51
CA MET A 214 -6.01 13.38 -0.39
C MET A 214 -4.55 13.71 -0.69
N THR A 215 -3.80 13.93 0.38
CA THR A 215 -2.33 13.97 0.40
C THR A 215 -1.85 13.01 1.49
N VAL A 216 -0.99 12.07 1.15
CA VAL A 216 -0.54 11.01 2.06
C VAL A 216 0.98 11.07 2.27
N PRO A 217 1.51 10.51 3.37
CA PRO A 217 2.95 10.34 3.53
C PRO A 217 3.53 9.41 2.44
N ASP A 218 4.70 9.75 1.90
CA ASP A 218 5.43 8.88 0.95
C ASP A 218 6.30 7.83 1.66
N LEU A 219 6.64 8.06 2.93
CA LEU A 219 7.40 7.15 3.79
C LEU A 219 6.45 6.43 4.75
N LEU A 220 6.35 5.12 4.60
CA LEU A 220 5.45 4.28 5.40
C LEU A 220 6.19 3.09 6.01
N ARG A 221 5.59 2.50 7.05
CA ARG A 221 6.05 1.28 7.69
C ARG A 221 5.79 0.06 6.82
N GLY A 222 6.65 -0.95 6.91
CA GLY A 222 6.56 -2.18 6.10
C GLY A 222 5.24 -2.93 6.26
N ALA A 223 4.59 -2.81 7.43
CA ALA A 223 3.29 -3.44 7.70
C ALA A 223 2.20 -2.99 6.71
N VAL A 224 2.20 -1.72 6.29
CA VAL A 224 1.19 -1.19 5.36
C VAL A 224 1.37 -1.81 3.97
N PHE A 225 2.61 -1.97 3.52
CA PHE A 225 2.93 -2.63 2.25
C PHE A 225 2.48 -4.10 2.23
N GLU A 226 2.78 -4.84 3.29
CA GLU A 226 2.36 -6.25 3.43
C GLU A 226 0.83 -6.38 3.48
N GLY A 227 0.15 -5.43 4.13
CA GLY A 227 -1.32 -5.35 4.13
C GLY A 227 -1.91 -5.10 2.76
N CYS A 228 -1.24 -4.33 1.90
CA CYS A 228 -1.62 -4.16 0.50
C CYS A 228 -1.27 -5.37 -0.40
N GLY A 229 -0.61 -6.41 0.13
CA GLY A 229 -0.14 -7.56 -0.65
C GLY A 229 1.18 -7.31 -1.39
N MET A 230 1.92 -6.27 -1.02
CA MET A 230 3.26 -5.98 -1.53
C MET A 230 4.30 -6.64 -0.62
N THR A 231 5.47 -6.98 -1.17
CA THR A 231 6.51 -7.74 -0.45
C THR A 231 7.74 -6.88 -0.15
N PRO A 232 7.74 -6.08 0.95
CA PRO A 232 8.85 -5.17 1.26
C PRO A 232 10.20 -5.88 1.42
N ASN A 233 10.17 -7.12 1.91
CA ASN A 233 11.35 -7.94 2.21
C ASN A 233 11.65 -9.02 1.15
N ALA A 234 11.03 -8.95 -0.04
CA ALA A 234 11.41 -9.85 -1.14
C ALA A 234 12.88 -9.65 -1.53
N SER A 235 13.52 -10.70 -2.04
CA SER A 235 14.86 -10.62 -2.61
C SER A 235 14.81 -11.15 -4.05
N PRO A 236 14.85 -10.26 -5.06
CA PRO A 236 14.94 -8.79 -4.98
C PRO A 236 13.61 -8.09 -4.68
N SER A 237 13.64 -6.97 -3.93
CA SER A 237 12.47 -6.12 -3.65
C SER A 237 12.31 -5.01 -4.70
N GLN A 238 11.08 -4.56 -4.90
CA GLN A 238 10.75 -3.37 -5.70
C GLN A 238 10.67 -2.08 -4.84
N ILE A 239 10.75 -2.22 -3.52
CA ILE A 239 10.55 -1.13 -2.56
C ILE A 239 11.90 -0.61 -2.08
N TYR A 240 12.07 0.71 -2.10
CA TYR A 240 13.23 1.36 -1.50
C TYR A 240 13.01 1.52 0.00
N ASN A 241 13.96 1.05 0.80
CA ASN A 241 13.97 1.22 2.24
C ASN A 241 14.99 2.28 2.63
N ILE A 242 14.67 3.10 3.63
CA ILE A 242 15.63 3.99 4.26
C ILE A 242 16.63 3.15 5.06
N ASP A 243 17.87 3.64 5.19
CA ASP A 243 18.96 2.96 5.91
C ASP A 243 18.50 2.46 7.30
N PRO A 244 18.31 1.13 7.49
CA PRO A 244 17.76 0.57 8.71
C PRO A 244 18.67 0.75 9.93
N SER A 245 19.95 1.07 9.73
CA SER A 245 20.88 1.38 10.83
C SER A 245 20.67 2.77 11.42
N ARG A 246 19.92 3.63 10.71
CA ARG A 246 19.66 5.03 11.08
C ARG A 246 18.18 5.29 11.35
N PHE A 247 17.31 4.72 10.53
CA PHE A 247 15.87 4.94 10.59
C PHE A 247 15.16 3.59 10.54
N GLU A 248 14.46 3.26 11.62
CA GLU A 248 13.74 2.00 11.75
C GLU A 248 12.47 2.01 10.89
N ASP A 249 12.33 0.99 10.04
CA ASP A 249 11.06 0.63 9.38
C ASP A 249 10.41 1.77 8.59
N LEU A 250 11.18 2.43 7.72
CA LEU A 250 10.67 3.41 6.77
C LEU A 250 10.99 3.01 5.33
N SER A 251 9.94 2.99 4.50
CA SER A 251 10.01 2.57 3.10
C SER A 251 9.27 3.56 2.20
N LEU A 252 9.80 3.81 1.01
CA LEU A 252 9.19 4.70 0.02
C LEU A 252 8.12 3.97 -0.79
N ALA A 253 6.94 4.57 -0.91
CA ALA A 253 5.82 3.98 -1.64
C ALA A 253 6.02 4.02 -3.16
N GLY A 254 5.67 2.92 -3.84
CA GLY A 254 5.61 2.84 -5.31
C GLY A 254 4.28 3.27 -5.93
N THR A 255 3.34 3.71 -5.07
CA THR A 255 1.98 4.16 -5.39
C THR A 255 1.34 4.82 -4.14
N ALA A 256 0.45 5.81 -4.33
CA ALA A 256 -0.35 6.40 -3.24
C ALA A 256 -1.31 5.38 -2.58
N GLU A 257 -1.61 4.26 -3.25
CA GLU A 257 -2.43 3.17 -2.70
C GLU A 257 -1.98 2.75 -1.30
N VAL A 258 -0.66 2.66 -1.05
CA VAL A 258 -0.12 2.27 0.26
C VAL A 258 -0.50 3.29 1.34
N GLY A 259 -0.33 4.59 1.04
CA GLY A 259 -0.70 5.66 1.97
C GLY A 259 -2.20 5.77 2.19
N LEU A 260 -3.01 5.53 1.15
CA LEU A 260 -4.47 5.54 1.22
C LEU A 260 -4.99 4.34 2.01
N ALA A 261 -4.45 3.13 1.80
CA ALA A 261 -4.79 1.97 2.62
C ALA A 261 -4.38 2.19 4.09
N GLY A 262 -3.20 2.77 4.33
CA GLY A 262 -2.74 3.15 5.66
C GLY A 262 -3.65 4.17 6.37
N TYR A 263 -4.31 5.07 5.64
CA TYR A 263 -5.29 6.01 6.21
C TYR A 263 -6.51 5.30 6.81
N PHE A 264 -6.94 4.19 6.20
CA PHE A 264 -8.08 3.41 6.68
C PHE A 264 -7.70 2.28 7.66
N MET A 265 -6.40 2.02 7.84
CA MET A 265 -5.90 0.93 8.66
C MET A 265 -6.40 1.06 10.10
N ASP A 266 -6.97 -0.02 10.65
CA ASP A 266 -7.54 -0.11 12.00
C ASP A 266 -8.67 0.92 12.28
N HIS A 267 -9.37 1.38 11.24
CA HIS A 267 -10.49 2.31 11.34
C HIS A 267 -11.75 1.77 10.65
N SER A 268 -12.91 2.25 11.10
CA SER A 268 -14.20 1.99 10.48
C SER A 268 -14.78 3.24 9.82
N VAL A 269 -15.43 3.08 8.68
CA VAL A 269 -16.22 4.14 8.03
C VAL A 269 -17.73 3.93 8.21
N ALA A 270 -18.54 4.99 8.09
CA ALA A 270 -19.98 4.85 8.19
C ALA A 270 -20.58 4.24 6.91
N PHE A 271 -21.55 3.33 7.03
CA PHE A 271 -22.21 2.71 5.87
C PHE A 271 -22.79 3.73 4.87
N ARG A 272 -23.41 4.81 5.37
CA ARG A 272 -23.99 5.88 4.55
C ARG A 272 -22.98 6.65 3.67
N ASP A 273 -21.69 6.58 4.00
CA ASP A 273 -20.63 7.25 3.25
C ASP A 273 -20.09 6.36 2.11
N LEU A 274 -20.54 5.11 2.02
CA LEU A 274 -20.12 4.16 0.99
C LEU A 274 -20.86 4.40 -0.34
N PRO A 275 -20.18 4.25 -1.49
CA PRO A 275 -18.74 4.05 -1.63
C PRO A 275 -17.95 5.36 -1.46
N ILE A 276 -16.88 5.28 -0.65
CA ILE A 276 -15.90 6.35 -0.49
C ILE A 276 -14.97 6.34 -1.69
N ARG A 277 -14.77 7.51 -2.30
CA ARG A 277 -13.89 7.72 -3.46
C ARG A 277 -12.84 8.74 -3.12
N MET A 278 -11.57 8.36 -3.19
CA MET A 278 -10.43 9.23 -2.92
C MET A 278 -9.53 9.35 -4.13
N VAL A 279 -9.00 10.55 -4.35
CA VAL A 279 -7.98 10.81 -5.36
C VAL A 279 -6.72 11.38 -4.72
N CYS A 280 -5.55 10.86 -5.06
CA CYS A 280 -4.28 11.32 -4.50
C CYS A 280 -3.22 11.43 -5.58
N SER A 281 -2.52 12.56 -5.63
CA SER A 281 -1.27 12.68 -6.38
C SER A 281 -0.08 12.46 -5.44
N SER A 282 0.89 11.65 -5.85
CA SER A 282 2.11 11.39 -5.06
C SER A 282 3.32 11.16 -5.97
N THR A 283 4.51 11.24 -5.37
CA THR A 283 5.73 10.77 -6.02
C THR A 283 5.93 9.30 -5.69
N CYS A 284 5.98 8.47 -6.71
CA CYS A 284 6.15 7.02 -6.60
C CYS A 284 7.61 6.64 -6.81
N TYR A 285 8.11 5.71 -5.99
CA TYR A 285 9.47 5.19 -6.05
C TYR A 285 9.48 3.69 -6.26
N ARG A 286 10.19 3.20 -7.28
CA ARG A 286 10.31 1.77 -7.58
C ARG A 286 11.75 1.38 -7.88
N ALA A 287 12.22 0.31 -7.25
CA ALA A 287 13.59 -0.14 -7.39
C ALA A 287 13.86 -0.78 -8.76
N GLU A 288 12.83 -1.32 -9.43
CA GLU A 288 12.89 -1.86 -10.80
C GLU A 288 14.12 -2.76 -11.02
N THR A 289 14.38 -3.63 -10.03
CA THR A 289 15.61 -4.42 -9.86
C THR A 289 15.81 -5.51 -10.94
N ASP A 290 14.82 -5.73 -11.79
CA ASP A 290 15.01 -6.46 -13.04
C ASP A 290 15.71 -5.54 -14.07
N THR A 291 17.05 -5.56 -14.01
CA THR A 291 17.95 -4.56 -14.60
C THR A 291 18.16 -4.67 -16.12
N GLY A 292 17.55 -5.63 -16.81
CA GLY A 292 17.84 -5.91 -18.22
C GLY A 292 17.01 -5.15 -19.26
N LYS A 293 15.87 -4.57 -18.86
CA LYS A 293 14.89 -4.00 -19.80
C LYS A 293 14.78 -2.47 -19.62
N GLU A 294 14.87 -1.73 -20.72
CA GLU A 294 14.66 -0.26 -20.81
C GLU A 294 15.67 0.63 -20.04
N PRO A 295 16.97 0.67 -20.42
CA PRO A 295 17.98 1.50 -19.75
C PRO A 295 17.82 3.01 -19.98
N TRP A 296 17.13 3.41 -21.05
CA TRP A 296 16.87 4.80 -21.46
C TRP A 296 15.38 4.98 -21.78
N GLY A 297 14.92 6.23 -21.75
CA GLY A 297 13.52 6.57 -21.90
C GLY A 297 12.77 6.57 -20.57
N LEU A 298 11.45 6.76 -20.64
CA LEU A 298 10.58 6.96 -19.48
C LEU A 298 9.69 5.74 -19.19
N TYR A 299 9.86 4.63 -19.91
CA TYR A 299 8.93 3.49 -19.84
C TYR A 299 9.02 2.76 -18.49
N ARG A 300 10.23 2.66 -17.95
CA ARG A 300 10.54 2.10 -16.64
C ARG A 300 11.59 2.98 -15.96
N VAL A 301 11.20 3.66 -14.89
CA VAL A 301 12.00 4.67 -14.19
C VAL A 301 11.89 4.48 -12.68
N HIS A 302 12.85 5.01 -11.92
CA HIS A 302 12.88 4.81 -10.47
C HIS A 302 11.99 5.76 -9.68
N HIS A 303 11.65 6.90 -10.26
CA HIS A 303 10.80 7.92 -9.66
C HIS A 303 9.81 8.43 -10.70
N PHE A 304 8.58 8.72 -10.29
CA PHE A 304 7.58 9.35 -11.16
C PHE A 304 6.40 9.88 -10.37
N THR A 305 5.65 10.84 -10.94
CA THR A 305 4.38 11.29 -10.37
C THR A 305 3.21 10.45 -10.91
N LYS A 306 2.31 10.06 -10.00
CA LYS A 306 1.08 9.33 -10.33
C LYS A 306 -0.12 9.97 -9.63
N VAL A 307 -1.26 10.03 -10.31
CA VAL A 307 -2.57 10.30 -9.72
C VAL A 307 -3.33 8.98 -9.57
N GLU A 308 -3.71 8.66 -8.34
CA GLU A 308 -4.36 7.41 -7.95
C GLU A 308 -5.82 7.64 -7.60
N MET A 309 -6.68 6.71 -8.02
CA MET A 309 -8.03 6.52 -7.50
C MET A 309 -8.03 5.38 -6.48
N PHE A 310 -8.65 5.59 -5.33
CA PHE A 310 -8.83 4.58 -4.30
C PHE A 310 -10.26 4.60 -3.79
N GLY A 311 -10.82 3.41 -3.60
CA GLY A 311 -12.21 3.19 -3.26
C GLY A 311 -12.35 2.28 -2.05
N VAL A 312 -13.23 2.66 -1.12
CA VAL A 312 -13.69 1.80 -0.01
C VAL A 312 -15.20 1.67 -0.15
N THR A 313 -15.68 0.44 -0.26
CA THR A 313 -17.10 0.18 -0.53
C THR A 313 -17.65 -0.95 0.34
N GLY A 314 -18.96 -1.18 0.23
CA GLY A 314 -19.69 -2.20 0.99
C GLY A 314 -19.17 -3.62 0.78
N PRO A 315 -19.72 -4.58 1.53
CA PRO A 315 -19.15 -5.92 1.69
C PRO A 315 -19.40 -6.85 0.49
N GLY A 316 -20.22 -6.42 -0.49
CA GLY A 316 -20.65 -7.27 -1.57
C GLY A 316 -19.73 -7.16 -2.79
N LEU A 317 -19.60 -8.30 -3.49
CA LEU A 317 -18.91 -8.34 -4.78
C LEU A 317 -19.55 -7.37 -5.78
N GLU A 318 -20.87 -7.23 -5.76
CA GLU A 318 -21.61 -6.29 -6.63
C GLU A 318 -21.09 -4.86 -6.50
N GLN A 319 -21.01 -4.31 -5.28
CA GLN A 319 -20.60 -2.92 -5.06
C GLN A 319 -19.13 -2.70 -5.46
N SER A 320 -18.25 -3.64 -5.13
CA SER A 320 -16.83 -3.55 -5.50
C SER A 320 -16.57 -3.72 -7.00
N SER A 321 -17.34 -4.56 -7.68
CA SER A 321 -17.26 -4.72 -9.14
C SER A 321 -17.81 -3.49 -9.85
N GLN A 322 -18.93 -2.93 -9.41
CA GLN A 322 -19.46 -1.67 -9.97
C GLN A 322 -18.47 -0.51 -9.80
N LEU A 323 -17.80 -0.42 -8.66
CA LEU A 323 -16.78 0.61 -8.43
C LEU A 323 -15.53 0.40 -9.29
N LEU A 324 -15.12 -0.85 -9.55
CA LEU A 324 -14.05 -1.16 -10.50
C LEU A 324 -14.41 -0.73 -11.92
N GLU A 325 -15.63 -1.03 -12.39
CA GLU A 325 -16.11 -0.60 -13.71
C GLU A 325 -16.19 0.93 -13.81
N GLU A 326 -16.63 1.63 -12.76
CA GLU A 326 -16.61 3.09 -12.69
C GLU A 326 -15.18 3.65 -12.81
N PHE A 327 -14.23 3.08 -12.09
CA PHE A 327 -12.83 3.51 -12.15
C PHE A 327 -12.22 3.24 -13.54
N LEU A 328 -12.54 2.09 -14.15
CA LEU A 328 -12.13 1.77 -15.51
C LEU A 328 -12.71 2.76 -16.52
N SER A 329 -14.00 3.10 -16.42
CA SER A 329 -14.62 4.07 -17.33
C SER A 329 -13.98 5.45 -17.21
N LEU A 330 -13.62 5.88 -15.99
CA LEU A 330 -12.91 7.14 -15.76
C LEU A 330 -11.51 7.15 -16.39
N GLN A 331 -10.77 6.03 -16.34
CA GLN A 331 -9.48 5.90 -17.04
C GLN A 331 -9.67 6.03 -18.56
N MET A 332 -10.68 5.37 -19.12
CA MET A 332 -11.01 5.46 -20.55
C MET A 332 -11.38 6.89 -20.95
N GLU A 333 -12.20 7.60 -20.15
CA GLU A 333 -12.54 9.00 -20.37
C GLU A 333 -11.29 9.89 -20.39
N ILE A 334 -10.39 9.76 -19.40
CA ILE A 334 -9.14 10.53 -19.31
C ILE A 334 -8.30 10.34 -20.57
N LEU A 335 -8.07 9.10 -21.00
CA LEU A 335 -7.23 8.81 -22.16
C LEU A 335 -7.89 9.25 -23.48
N THR A 336 -9.21 9.16 -23.57
CA THR A 336 -9.99 9.63 -24.73
C THR A 336 -9.92 11.14 -24.87
N GLU A 337 -10.07 11.89 -23.76
CA GLU A 337 -9.97 13.34 -23.74
C GLU A 337 -8.54 13.84 -24.06
N LEU A 338 -7.53 13.02 -23.76
CA LEU A 338 -6.14 13.25 -24.18
C LEU A 338 -5.87 12.91 -25.65
N GLY A 339 -6.86 12.36 -26.37
CA GLY A 339 -6.75 12.00 -27.79
C GLY A 339 -5.80 10.83 -28.06
N LEU A 340 -5.64 9.91 -27.10
CA LEU A 340 -4.74 8.76 -27.24
C LEU A 340 -5.47 7.56 -27.84
N HIS A 341 -4.78 6.79 -28.67
CA HIS A 341 -5.22 5.47 -29.11
C HIS A 341 -4.82 4.42 -28.06
N PHE A 342 -5.78 3.65 -27.57
CA PHE A 342 -5.52 2.67 -26.50
C PHE A 342 -6.39 1.42 -26.62
N ARG A 343 -6.03 0.38 -25.86
CA ARG A 343 -6.80 -0.86 -25.72
C ARG A 343 -6.98 -1.22 -24.25
N VAL A 344 -8.15 -1.75 -23.91
CA VAL A 344 -8.49 -2.23 -22.57
C VAL A 344 -8.31 -3.75 -22.53
N LEU A 345 -7.61 -4.24 -21.52
CA LEU A 345 -7.26 -5.63 -21.33
C LEU A 345 -7.85 -6.16 -20.03
N ASP A 346 -8.47 -7.33 -20.10
CA ASP A 346 -8.80 -8.17 -18.95
C ASP A 346 -7.61 -9.07 -18.63
N MET A 347 -7.00 -8.85 -17.47
CA MET A 347 -5.71 -9.45 -17.15
C MET A 347 -5.87 -10.91 -16.70
N PRO A 348 -4.99 -11.80 -17.15
CA PRO A 348 -5.10 -13.23 -16.90
C PRO A 348 -4.63 -13.61 -15.49
N THR A 349 -4.92 -14.84 -15.08
CA THR A 349 -4.69 -15.33 -13.70
C THR A 349 -3.26 -15.15 -13.18
N GLN A 350 -2.23 -15.29 -14.01
CA GLN A 350 -0.83 -15.14 -13.58
C GLN A 350 -0.40 -13.67 -13.44
N GLU A 351 -1.21 -12.71 -13.90
CA GLU A 351 -0.94 -11.26 -13.87
C GLU A 351 -1.82 -10.52 -12.84
N LEU A 352 -2.61 -11.23 -12.03
CA LEU A 352 -3.41 -10.61 -10.95
C LEU A 352 -2.56 -10.17 -9.75
N GLY A 353 -1.39 -10.79 -9.56
CA GLY A 353 -0.62 -10.63 -8.32
C GLY A 353 -1.31 -11.25 -7.11
N LEU A 354 -0.91 -10.83 -5.90
CA LEU A 354 -1.49 -11.34 -4.66
C LEU A 354 -2.88 -10.75 -4.32
N PRO A 355 -3.11 -9.43 -4.40
CA PRO A 355 -4.32 -8.84 -3.83
C PRO A 355 -5.53 -8.82 -4.77
N ALA A 356 -5.35 -8.86 -6.09
CA ALA A 356 -6.44 -8.61 -7.03
C ALA A 356 -7.35 -9.83 -7.24
N TYR A 357 -8.65 -9.61 -7.11
CA TYR A 357 -9.72 -10.53 -7.50
C TYR A 357 -10.06 -10.43 -9.00
N ARG A 358 -10.05 -9.19 -9.53
CA ARG A 358 -10.19 -8.86 -10.96
C ARG A 358 -9.29 -7.65 -11.26
N LYS A 359 -8.66 -7.64 -12.43
CA LYS A 359 -7.74 -6.58 -12.85
C LYS A 359 -7.94 -6.23 -14.32
N PHE A 360 -8.05 -4.93 -14.59
CA PHE A 360 -8.09 -4.38 -15.94
C PHE A 360 -6.91 -3.45 -16.16
N ASP A 361 -6.20 -3.63 -17.26
CA ASP A 361 -5.12 -2.73 -17.67
C ASP A 361 -5.53 -1.98 -18.94
N ILE A 362 -5.05 -0.74 -19.07
CA ILE A 362 -5.15 -0.01 -20.33
C ILE A 362 -3.75 0.21 -20.87
N GLU A 363 -3.57 -0.15 -22.13
CA GLU A 363 -2.34 0.12 -22.86
C GLU A 363 -2.57 1.19 -23.92
N ALA A 364 -1.70 2.21 -23.95
CA ALA A 364 -1.71 3.23 -24.98
C ALA A 364 -0.73 2.89 -26.10
N TRP A 365 -1.09 3.22 -27.34
CA TRP A 365 -0.21 3.10 -28.49
C TRP A 365 0.93 4.13 -28.40
N MET A 366 2.16 3.67 -28.61
CA MET A 366 3.36 4.50 -28.58
C MET A 366 4.07 4.38 -29.94
N PRO A 367 3.83 5.31 -30.90
CA PRO A 367 4.30 5.19 -32.28
C PRO A 367 5.80 4.97 -32.46
N GLY A 368 6.64 5.72 -31.73
CA GLY A 368 8.09 5.59 -31.78
C GLY A 368 8.60 4.30 -31.12
N ARG A 369 7.89 3.81 -30.10
CA ARG A 369 8.12 2.48 -29.50
C ARG A 369 7.61 1.34 -30.40
N GLY A 370 6.65 1.62 -31.28
CA GLY A 370 6.06 0.68 -32.23
C GLY A 370 5.14 -0.38 -31.60
N ARG A 371 4.66 -0.17 -30.37
CA ARG A 371 3.80 -1.12 -29.66
C ARG A 371 2.88 -0.41 -28.67
N PHE A 372 1.84 -1.12 -28.22
CA PHE A 372 1.09 -0.74 -27.04
C PHE A 372 1.95 -0.90 -25.78
N GLY A 373 1.73 -0.04 -24.80
CA GLY A 373 2.31 -0.17 -23.47
C GLY A 373 1.34 0.28 -22.40
N GLU A 374 1.25 -0.50 -21.33
CA GLU A 374 0.41 -0.24 -20.15
C GLU A 374 0.63 1.18 -19.61
N VAL A 375 -0.43 1.97 -19.51
CA VAL A 375 -0.43 3.31 -18.91
C VAL A 375 -1.23 3.37 -17.61
N THR A 376 -2.16 2.45 -17.42
CA THR A 376 -2.98 2.35 -16.20
C THR A 376 -3.30 0.89 -15.87
N SER A 377 -3.52 0.63 -14.59
CA SER A 377 -4.09 -0.60 -14.04
C SER A 377 -5.24 -0.26 -13.10
N ALA A 378 -6.24 -1.13 -13.00
CA ALA A 378 -7.37 -1.03 -12.07
C ALA A 378 -7.65 -2.41 -11.47
N SER A 379 -7.74 -2.50 -10.14
CA SER A 379 -7.89 -3.76 -9.42
C SER A 379 -9.00 -3.69 -8.37
N ASN A 380 -9.87 -4.69 -8.37
CA ASN A 380 -10.74 -4.97 -7.23
C ASN A 380 -10.00 -5.94 -6.30
N CYS A 381 -9.74 -5.54 -5.07
CA CYS A 381 -9.04 -6.34 -4.07
C CYS A 381 -9.97 -7.02 -3.08
N THR A 382 -11.30 -6.89 -3.26
CA THR A 382 -12.33 -7.37 -2.33
C THR A 382 -11.93 -7.06 -0.89
N ASP A 383 -12.06 -8.02 0.02
CA ASP A 383 -11.65 -7.92 1.41
C ASP A 383 -10.19 -8.35 1.68
N PHE A 384 -9.35 -8.54 0.66
CA PHE A 384 -7.95 -8.97 0.87
C PHE A 384 -7.16 -7.95 1.69
N GLN A 385 -7.18 -6.68 1.28
CA GLN A 385 -6.42 -5.63 1.97
C GLN A 385 -7.09 -5.29 3.31
N SER A 386 -8.42 -5.23 3.34
CA SER A 386 -9.16 -4.88 4.55
C SER A 386 -9.03 -5.91 5.65
N ARG A 387 -8.95 -7.21 5.35
CA ARG A 387 -8.67 -8.25 6.36
C ARG A 387 -7.28 -8.17 6.97
N ARG A 388 -6.32 -7.58 6.27
CA ARG A 388 -4.92 -7.49 6.71
C ARG A 388 -4.63 -6.19 7.45
N LEU A 389 -5.42 -5.15 7.16
CA LEU A 389 -5.28 -3.81 7.71
C LEU A 389 -6.49 -3.39 8.58
N HIS A 390 -7.43 -4.30 8.85
CA HIS A 390 -8.69 -4.03 9.57
C HIS A 390 -9.43 -2.80 9.05
N ILE A 391 -9.62 -2.70 7.73
CA ILE A 391 -10.41 -1.61 7.12
C ILE A 391 -11.88 -2.00 7.17
N MET A 392 -12.64 -1.38 8.07
CA MET A 392 -14.00 -1.78 8.38
C MET A 392 -15.01 -0.74 7.90
N PHE A 393 -16.29 -1.14 7.83
CA PHE A 393 -17.41 -0.21 7.87
C PHE A 393 -18.42 -0.66 8.92
N GLN A 394 -19.19 0.29 9.44
CA GLN A 394 -20.22 0.05 10.45
C GLN A 394 -21.60 -0.03 9.81
N THR A 395 -22.34 -1.13 9.99
CA THR A 395 -23.70 -1.34 9.43
C THR A 395 -24.76 -0.45 10.10
N GLU A 396 -25.80 -0.07 9.35
CA GLU A 396 -26.88 0.80 9.88
C GLU A 396 -27.75 0.09 10.93
N GLU A 397 -28.05 -1.19 10.74
CA GLU A 397 -29.08 -1.90 11.52
C GLU A 397 -28.59 -2.37 12.90
N ALA A 398 -27.28 -2.54 13.10
CA ALA A 398 -26.75 -3.13 14.33
C ALA A 398 -25.47 -2.46 14.86
N GLY A 399 -24.91 -1.49 14.15
CA GLY A 399 -23.59 -0.95 14.48
C GLY A 399 -22.47 -1.99 14.37
N GLU A 400 -22.72 -3.11 13.69
CA GLU A 400 -21.78 -4.22 13.50
C GLU A 400 -20.65 -3.78 12.56
N LEU A 401 -19.42 -4.16 12.91
CA LEU A 401 -18.25 -3.93 12.07
C LEU A 401 -18.11 -5.07 11.06
N ARG A 402 -18.01 -4.70 9.78
CA ARG A 402 -17.75 -5.64 8.68
C ARG A 402 -16.56 -5.16 7.86
N PHE A 403 -15.79 -6.09 7.31
CA PHE A 403 -14.69 -5.78 6.42
C PHE A 403 -15.24 -5.11 5.15
N ALA A 404 -14.66 -3.96 4.80
CA ALA A 404 -14.98 -3.28 3.55
C ALA A 404 -14.31 -3.98 2.36
N HIS A 405 -14.79 -3.69 1.15
CA HIS A 405 -14.03 -3.99 -0.06
C HIS A 405 -13.18 -2.79 -0.49
N THR A 406 -12.02 -3.08 -1.07
CA THR A 406 -11.07 -2.06 -1.55
C THR A 406 -10.87 -2.17 -3.07
N VAL A 407 -10.84 -1.03 -3.75
CA VAL A 407 -10.62 -0.92 -5.19
C VAL A 407 -9.59 0.17 -5.44
N ASN A 408 -8.60 -0.08 -6.29
CA ASN A 408 -7.61 0.92 -6.69
C ASN A 408 -7.52 1.01 -8.21
N ALA A 409 -7.17 2.19 -8.71
CA ALA A 409 -6.95 2.40 -10.14
C ALA A 409 -6.02 3.58 -10.41
N THR A 410 -5.10 3.42 -11.35
CA THR A 410 -4.24 4.52 -11.80
C THR A 410 -5.05 5.47 -12.67
N ALA A 411 -5.25 6.72 -12.25
CA ALA A 411 -5.90 7.71 -13.10
C ALA A 411 -4.94 8.31 -14.14
N CYS A 412 -3.71 8.59 -13.74
CA CYS A 412 -2.66 9.06 -14.64
C CYS A 412 -1.27 8.74 -14.10
N ALA A 413 -0.48 7.91 -14.81
CA ALA A 413 0.95 7.74 -14.57
C ALA A 413 1.75 8.54 -15.59
N VAL A 414 2.32 9.66 -15.15
CA VAL A 414 2.93 10.69 -16.03
C VAL A 414 3.94 10.12 -17.03
N PRO A 415 4.90 9.24 -16.67
CA PRO A 415 6.01 8.87 -17.57
C PRO A 415 5.54 8.25 -18.89
N ARG A 416 4.64 7.25 -18.82
CA ARG A 416 4.19 6.53 -20.02
C ARG A 416 3.13 7.31 -20.79
N VAL A 417 2.34 8.15 -20.12
CA VAL A 417 1.45 9.10 -20.78
C VAL A 417 2.25 10.15 -21.56
N LEU A 418 3.38 10.63 -21.03
CA LEU A 418 4.30 11.50 -21.78
C LEU A 418 4.86 10.80 -23.03
N ILE A 419 5.22 9.52 -22.96
CA ILE A 419 5.66 8.77 -24.15
C ILE A 419 4.56 8.78 -25.21
N ALA A 420 3.35 8.36 -24.83
CA ALA A 420 2.23 8.27 -25.75
C ALA A 420 1.87 9.64 -26.36
N LEU A 421 1.86 10.71 -25.56
CA LEU A 421 1.57 12.07 -26.03
C LEU A 421 2.64 12.60 -26.98
N LEU A 422 3.92 12.53 -26.59
CA LEU A 422 5.02 13.05 -27.41
C LEU A 422 5.12 12.30 -28.74
N GLU A 423 4.98 10.98 -28.73
CA GLU A 423 5.10 10.17 -29.94
C GLU A 423 3.86 10.26 -30.84
N SER A 424 2.66 10.39 -30.27
CA SER A 424 1.41 10.46 -31.06
C SER A 424 1.17 11.83 -31.68
N ASN A 425 1.69 12.89 -31.05
CA ASN A 425 1.45 14.27 -31.48
C ASN A 425 2.67 14.93 -32.15
N GLN A 426 3.72 14.16 -32.44
CA GLN A 426 4.93 14.67 -33.11
C GLN A 426 4.65 15.15 -34.53
N GLN A 427 5.44 16.11 -34.98
CA GLN A 427 5.36 16.73 -36.30
C GLN A 427 6.71 16.57 -37.01
N GLU A 428 6.72 16.69 -38.34
CA GLU A 428 7.91 16.43 -39.17
C GLU A 428 9.09 17.35 -38.80
N ASP A 429 8.79 18.61 -38.47
CA ASP A 429 9.74 19.62 -38.03
C ASP A 429 10.31 19.37 -36.61
N GLY A 430 9.80 18.37 -35.89
CA GLY A 430 10.18 18.03 -34.53
C GLY A 430 9.39 18.76 -33.44
N SER A 431 8.44 19.63 -33.79
CA SER A 431 7.45 20.16 -32.85
C SER A 431 6.46 19.09 -32.42
N VAL A 432 5.73 19.35 -31.33
CA VAL A 432 4.70 18.43 -30.80
C VAL A 432 3.42 19.20 -30.56
N LEU A 433 2.30 18.73 -31.12
CA LEU A 433 0.98 19.29 -30.85
C LEU A 433 0.53 18.99 -29.42
N VAL A 434 -0.19 19.93 -28.81
CA VAL A 434 -0.74 19.80 -27.46
C VAL A 434 -2.23 19.44 -27.56
N PRO A 435 -2.69 18.32 -26.97
CA PRO A 435 -4.11 17.99 -26.93
C PRO A 435 -4.93 19.14 -26.34
N PRO A 436 -6.13 19.45 -26.88
CA PRO A 436 -6.95 20.56 -26.41
C PRO A 436 -7.18 20.57 -24.89
N ALA A 437 -7.36 19.40 -24.28
CA ALA A 437 -7.52 19.24 -22.83
C ALA A 437 -6.32 19.75 -22.00
N LEU A 438 -5.12 19.77 -22.58
CA LEU A 438 -3.88 20.20 -21.92
C LEU A 438 -3.45 21.62 -22.27
N GLN A 439 -4.00 22.23 -23.33
CA GLN A 439 -3.64 23.58 -23.78
C GLN A 439 -3.79 24.65 -22.67
N PRO A 440 -4.84 24.65 -21.82
CA PRO A 440 -4.96 25.62 -20.73
C PRO A 440 -3.81 25.59 -19.72
N TYR A 441 -3.14 24.45 -19.57
CA TYR A 441 -2.02 24.29 -18.64
C TYR A 441 -0.67 24.62 -19.27
N LEU A 442 -0.56 24.52 -20.60
CA LEU A 442 0.66 24.81 -21.34
C LEU A 442 0.71 26.25 -21.88
N GLY A 443 -0.46 26.89 -22.08
CA GLY A 443 -0.56 28.22 -22.70
C GLY A 443 -0.23 28.23 -24.20
N THR A 444 -0.19 27.07 -24.85
CA THR A 444 0.10 26.91 -26.27
C THR A 444 -0.55 25.63 -26.81
N ASP A 445 -0.83 25.60 -28.11
CA ASP A 445 -1.29 24.43 -28.86
C ASP A 445 -0.13 23.60 -29.46
N ARG A 446 1.11 24.10 -29.39
CA ARG A 446 2.28 23.47 -29.99
C ARG A 446 3.56 23.75 -29.21
N ILE A 447 4.25 22.67 -28.85
CA ILE A 447 5.59 22.72 -28.25
C ILE A 447 6.61 22.83 -29.39
N THR A 448 7.40 23.91 -29.38
CA THR A 448 8.45 24.19 -30.37
C THR A 448 9.82 24.26 -29.71
N ALA A 449 10.87 24.44 -30.51
CA ALA A 449 12.23 24.57 -30.02
C ALA A 449 12.34 25.72 -29.00
N PRO A 450 13.05 25.52 -27.88
CA PRO A 450 13.16 26.54 -26.84
C PRO A 450 14.05 27.70 -27.29
N THR A 451 13.87 28.85 -26.64
CA THR A 451 14.69 30.05 -26.92
C THR A 451 16.07 30.02 -26.25
N HIS A 452 16.24 29.22 -25.18
CA HIS A 452 17.52 29.12 -24.48
C HIS A 452 18.51 28.25 -25.26
N VAL A 453 19.80 28.53 -25.08
CA VAL A 453 20.86 27.64 -25.58
C VAL A 453 20.94 26.39 -24.69
N PRO A 454 20.86 25.17 -25.24
CA PRO A 454 20.97 23.94 -24.45
C PRO A 454 22.27 23.88 -23.63
N LEU A 455 22.23 23.21 -22.48
CA LEU A 455 23.37 23.12 -21.58
C LEU A 455 24.57 22.44 -22.27
N ARG A 456 25.73 23.10 -22.22
CA ARG A 456 27.00 22.52 -22.68
C ARG A 456 27.68 21.80 -21.52
N TYR A 457 28.03 20.53 -21.74
CA TYR A 457 28.84 19.80 -20.77
C TYR A 457 30.27 20.33 -20.76
N ILE A 458 30.75 20.77 -19.60
CA ILE A 458 32.11 21.29 -19.40
C ILE A 458 32.97 20.40 -18.49
N GLY A 459 32.48 19.22 -18.11
CA GLY A 459 33.27 18.31 -17.29
C GLY A 459 34.42 17.66 -18.08
N PRO A 460 35.36 17.00 -17.37
CA PRO A 460 36.57 16.46 -17.98
C PRO A 460 36.33 15.21 -18.86
N ASN A 461 35.18 14.53 -18.68
CA ASN A 461 34.86 13.27 -19.37
C ASN A 461 34.25 13.55 -20.76
N GLN A 462 35.03 14.21 -21.61
CA GLN A 462 34.74 14.48 -23.01
C GLN A 462 36.03 14.55 -23.83
N PRO A 463 35.99 14.30 -25.15
CA PRO A 463 37.21 14.22 -25.97
C PRO A 463 38.10 15.47 -25.91
N GLN A 464 37.53 16.65 -25.72
CA GLN A 464 38.25 17.91 -25.70
C GLN A 464 38.04 18.63 -24.36
N LYS A 465 39.10 18.77 -23.55
CA LYS A 465 39.01 19.44 -22.25
C LYS A 465 38.70 20.94 -22.45
N PRO A 466 37.59 21.46 -21.93
CA PRO A 466 37.31 22.89 -22.00
C PRO A 466 38.34 23.64 -21.17
N ARG A 467 38.81 24.79 -21.69
CA ARG A 467 39.58 25.75 -20.90
C ARG A 467 38.62 26.40 -19.93
N LEU A 468 38.65 25.99 -18.66
CA LEU A 468 37.92 26.69 -17.62
C LEU A 468 38.59 28.05 -17.38
N PRO A 469 37.81 29.11 -17.04
CA PRO A 469 38.39 30.37 -16.59
C PRO A 469 39.28 30.10 -15.37
N ALA A 470 40.46 30.73 -15.36
CA ALA A 470 41.45 30.60 -14.29
C ALA A 470 40.94 31.15 -12.95
#